data_AF-A0A6N9T9H5-F1
#
_entry.id   AF-A0A6N9T9H5-F1
#
_cell.length_a   1.000
_cell.length_b   1.000
_cell.length_c   1.000
_cell.angle_alpha   90.00
_cell.angle_beta   90.00
_cell.angle_gamma   90.00
#
_symmetry.space_group_name_H-M   'P 1'
#
loop_
_entity.id
_entity.type
_entity.pdbx_description
1 polymer ?
#
loop_
_entity_poly.entity_id
_entity_poly.type
_entity_poly.pdbx_seq_one_letter_code
_entity_poly.pdbx_strand_id
1 'polypeptide(L)' 'MIGPTGAVRVMVATKPVDFRKGAEGLAALVRETMGTDPFSGAVYVFRA' A
#
# COMPACT_ATOMS: atom_id res chain seq x y z
N MET A 1 19.08 -5.46 9.55
CA MET A 1 18.41 -4.86 8.37
C MET A 1 16.94 -4.72 8.73
N ILE A 2 16.37 -3.51 8.67
CA ILE A 2 14.92 -3.30 8.87
C ILE A 2 14.30 -3.19 7.47
N GLY A 3 13.63 -4.24 7.03
CA GLY A 3 13.03 -4.34 5.71
C GLY A 3 12.71 -5.80 5.36
N PRO A 4 11.77 -6.05 4.43
CA PRO A 4 11.40 -7.41 4.07
C PRO A 4 12.61 -8.17 3.48
N THR A 5 12.80 -9.42 3.89
CA THR A 5 13.84 -10.32 3.38
C THR A 5 13.24 -11.32 2.38
N GLY A 6 13.87 -11.49 1.23
CA GLY A 6 13.39 -12.41 0.17
C GLY A 6 12.51 -11.75 -0.88
N ALA A 7 11.70 -12.55 -1.58
CA ALA A 7 10.79 -12.05 -2.62
C ALA A 7 9.62 -11.29 -1.99
N VAL A 8 9.36 -10.07 -2.47
CA VAL A 8 8.31 -9.19 -1.94
C VAL A 8 7.29 -8.91 -3.03
N ARG A 9 6.01 -9.02 -2.68
CA ARG A 9 4.92 -8.58 -3.55
C ARG A 9 4.82 -7.05 -3.49
N VAL A 10 4.95 -6.41 -4.65
CA VAL A 10 4.81 -4.95 -4.79
C VAL A 10 3.54 -4.65 -5.58
N MET A 11 2.72 -3.72 -5.09
CA MET A 11 1.51 -3.26 -5.76
C MET A 11 1.55 -1.76 -5.95
N VAL A 12 1.26 -1.29 -7.17
CA VAL A 12 1.38 0.12 -7.55
C VAL A 12 -0.01 0.68 -7.85
N ALA A 13 -0.40 1.75 -7.15
CA ALA A 13 -1.59 2.51 -7.49
C ALA A 13 -1.38 3.25 -8.82
N THR A 14 -2.21 2.97 -9.82
CA THR A 14 -2.11 3.60 -11.15
C THR A 14 -2.80 4.97 -11.20
N LYS A 15 -3.67 5.27 -10.22
CA LYS A 15 -4.34 6.56 -10.06
C LYS A 15 -3.69 7.38 -8.93
N PRO A 16 -3.63 8.72 -9.05
CA PRO A 16 -3.20 9.58 -7.95
C PRO A 16 -4.03 9.35 -6.69
N VAL A 17 -3.38 9.39 -5.52
CA VAL A 17 -4.00 9.19 -4.21
C VAL A 17 -3.83 10.45 -3.37
N ASP A 18 -4.88 10.83 -2.64
CA ASP A 18 -4.78 11.92 -1.66
C ASP A 18 -4.04 11.45 -0.40
N PHE A 19 -2.76 11.84 -0.27
CA PHE A 19 -1.92 11.50 0.87
C PHE A 19 -2.35 12.19 2.18
N ARG A 20 -3.22 13.22 2.14
CA ARG A 20 -3.75 13.87 3.35
C ARG A 20 -4.60 12.93 4.20
N LYS A 21 -4.99 11.77 3.67
CA LYS A 21 -5.71 10.69 4.37
C LYS A 21 -4.87 10.00 5.47
N GLY A 22 -3.56 10.18 5.49
CA GLY A 22 -2.66 9.55 6.47
C GLY A 22 -2.58 8.01 6.35
N ALA A 23 -1.86 7.36 7.27
CA ALA A 23 -1.58 5.93 7.18
C ALA A 23 -2.85 5.06 7.23
N GLU A 24 -3.77 5.34 8.16
CA GLU A 24 -5.05 4.62 8.28
C GLU A 24 -5.89 4.74 7.02
N GLY A 25 -6.00 5.94 6.45
CA GLY A 25 -6.77 6.16 5.23
C GLY A 25 -6.13 5.54 3.99
N LEU A 26 -4.80 5.42 3.94
CA LEU A 26 -4.10 4.66 2.91
C LEU A 26 -4.33 3.15 3.08
N ALA A 27 -4.32 2.63 4.31
CA ALA A 27 -4.63 1.23 4.58
C ALA A 27 -6.08 0.87 4.21
N ALA A 28 -7.03 1.77 4.48
CA ALA A 28 -8.41 1.64 4.01
C ALA A 28 -8.49 1.60 2.48
N LEU A 29 -7.76 2.49 1.79
CA LEU A 29 -7.72 2.52 0.33
C LEU A 29 -7.17 1.22 -0.29
N VAL A 30 -6.17 0.59 0.34
CA VAL A 30 -5.67 -0.73 -0.09
C VAL A 30 -6.76 -1.80 0.02
N ARG A 31 -7.50 -1.83 1.14
CA ARG A 31 -8.61 -2.78 1.34
C ARG A 31 -9.71 -2.56 0.30
N GLU A 32 -10.16 -1.31 0.13
CA GLU A 32 -11.32 -0.96 -0.68
C GLU A 32 -11.04 -1.00 -2.19
N THR A 33 -9.87 -0.52 -2.62
CA THR A 33 -9.60 -0.30 -4.05
C THR A 33 -8.76 -1.43 -4.64
N MET A 34 -7.81 -1.96 -3.88
CA MET A 34 -6.93 -3.04 -4.35
C MET A 34 -7.41 -4.42 -3.91
N GLY A 35 -8.38 -4.52 -2.99
CA GLY A 35 -8.95 -5.78 -2.52
C GLY A 35 -7.94 -6.68 -1.80
N THR A 36 -6.94 -6.08 -1.15
CA THR A 36 -5.84 -6.80 -0.49
C THR A 36 -5.68 -6.38 0.96
N ASP A 37 -5.01 -7.20 1.76
CA ASP A 37 -4.72 -6.86 3.15
C ASP A 37 -3.47 -5.94 3.24
N PRO A 38 -3.60 -4.69 3.73
CA PRO A 38 -2.48 -3.75 3.88
C PRO A 38 -1.39 -4.25 4.84
N PHE A 39 -1.69 -5.23 5.69
CA PHE A 39 -0.74 -5.78 6.68
C PHE A 39 -0.11 -7.12 6.27
N SER A 40 -0.35 -7.58 5.05
CA SER A 40 0.14 -8.87 4.52
C SER A 40 1.66 -8.93 4.28
N GLY A 41 2.40 -7.86 4.54
CA GLY A 41 3.83 -7.74 4.23
C GLY A 41 4.12 -7.37 2.77
N ALA A 42 3.09 -7.13 1.96
CA ALA A 42 3.24 -6.52 0.64
C ALA A 42 3.63 -5.03 0.74
N VAL A 43 4.35 -4.53 -0.26
CA VAL A 43 4.70 -3.12 -0.38
C VAL A 43 3.72 -2.43 -1.32
N TYR A 44 3.09 -1.36 -0.85
CA TYR A 44 2.13 -0.56 -1.61
C TYR A 44 2.75 0.78 -2.00
N VAL A 45 2.79 1.07 -3.30
CA VAL A 45 3.34 2.31 -3.85
C VAL A 45 2.20 3.20 -4.32
N PHE A 46 2.17 4.43 -3.83
CA PHE A 46 1.20 5.45 -4.22
C PHE A 46 1.90 6.64 -4.85
N ARG A 47 1.23 7.31 -5.78
CA ARG A 47 1.63 8.62 -6.31
C ARG A 47 0.61 9.68 -5.89
N ALA A 48 1.08 10.87 -5.55
CA ALA A 48 0.24 12.04 -5.33
C ALA A 48 -0.07 12.72 -6.66
#